data_AF-A0A810N911-F1
#
_entry.id   AF-A0A810N911-F1
#
_cell.length_a   1.000
_cell.length_b   1.000
_cell.length_c   1.000
_cell.angle_alpha   90.00
_cell.angle_beta   90.00
_cell.angle_gamma   90.00
#
_symmetry.space_group_name_H-M   'P 1'
#
loop_
_entity.id
_entity.type
_entity.pdbx_description
1 polymer ?
#
loop_
_entity_poly.entity_id
_entity_poly.type
_entity_poly.pdbx_seq_one_letter_code
_entity_poly.pdbx_strand_id
1 'polypeptide(L)'
;MEPDSLVWRVDRLFAVDGVAAAWIRDHLPLRFDGRDLDPSGLVSIDLDMFEFLASATGMPVRRAEIELAAVLADEEATTRLGVAIGHPLVTATQIGYGAGGAALFHGHITVRTDVLTLRISRGGEPEPAR
;
A
#
# COMPACT_ATOMS: atom_id res chain seq x y z
N MET A 1 -15.83 10.34 2.26
CA MET A 1 -15.40 11.46 1.41
C MET A 1 -16.46 11.64 0.35
N GLU A 2 -16.73 12.88 -0.04
CA GLU A 2 -17.64 13.12 -1.17
C GLU A 2 -16.95 12.69 -2.48
N PRO A 3 -17.73 12.24 -3.49
CA PRO A 3 -17.21 12.10 -4.85
C PRO A 3 -16.45 13.35 -5.30
N ASP A 4 -15.43 13.17 -6.13
CA ASP A 4 -14.57 14.25 -6.68
C ASP A 4 -13.74 15.05 -5.64
N SER A 5 -13.69 14.59 -4.38
CA SER A 5 -12.77 15.15 -3.39
C SER A 5 -11.32 14.97 -3.83
N LEU A 6 -10.50 16.02 -3.71
CA LEU A 6 -9.08 15.96 -4.04
C LEU A 6 -8.34 14.99 -3.11
N VAL A 7 -7.60 14.07 -3.71
CA VAL A 7 -6.71 13.15 -3.04
C VAL A 7 -5.29 13.36 -3.51
N TRP A 8 -4.34 13.12 -2.62
CA TRP A 8 -2.96 12.94 -3.00
C TRP A 8 -2.72 11.52 -3.46
N ARG A 9 -2.00 11.37 -4.58
CA ARG A 9 -1.60 10.07 -5.13
C ARG A 9 -0.09 9.96 -5.15
N VAL A 10 0.42 8.80 -4.74
CA VAL A 10 1.83 8.43 -4.96
C VAL A 10 1.94 7.07 -5.60
N ASP A 11 2.86 6.99 -6.55
CA ASP A 11 3.25 5.77 -7.22
C ASP A 11 4.72 5.49 -6.84
N ARG A 12 5.00 4.35 -6.20
CA ARG A 12 6.34 3.92 -5.81
C ARG A 12 6.69 2.60 -6.47
N LEU A 13 7.87 2.51 -7.07
CA LEU A 13 8.42 1.28 -7.64
C LEU A 13 9.57 0.81 -6.75
N PHE A 14 9.44 -0.38 -6.19
CA PHE A 14 10.46 -1.02 -5.38
C PHE A 14 11.22 -2.05 -6.22
N ALA A 15 12.54 -2.06 -6.10
CA ALA A 15 13.40 -3.01 -6.76
C ALA A 15 14.15 -3.88 -5.74
N VAL A 16 14.35 -5.14 -6.08
CA VAL A 16 15.22 -6.07 -5.35
C VAL A 16 16.39 -6.39 -6.27
N ASP A 17 17.62 -6.12 -5.79
CA ASP A 17 18.85 -6.30 -6.57
C ASP A 17 18.80 -5.65 -7.97
N GLY A 18 18.18 -4.47 -8.05
CA GLY A 18 18.01 -3.70 -9.30
C GLY A 18 16.88 -4.19 -10.21
N VAL A 19 16.17 -5.26 -9.87
CA VAL A 19 15.01 -5.76 -10.60
C VAL A 19 13.74 -5.17 -10.01
N ALA A 20 12.95 -4.45 -10.81
CA ALA A 20 11.63 -3.96 -10.41
C ALA A 20 10.79 -5.13 -9.89
N ALA A 21 10.31 -5.03 -8.64
CA ALA A 21 9.75 -6.16 -7.90
C ALA A 21 8.29 -5.91 -7.47
N ALA A 22 7.99 -4.67 -7.05
CA ALA A 22 6.64 -4.27 -6.66
C ALA A 22 6.38 -2.82 -7.05
N TRP A 23 5.14 -2.55 -7.44
CA TRP A 23 4.66 -1.22 -7.74
C TRP A 23 3.45 -0.94 -6.85
N ILE A 24 3.52 0.16 -6.08
CA ILE A 24 2.51 0.56 -5.11
C ILE A 24 1.93 1.91 -5.52
N ARG A 25 0.61 2.00 -5.54
CA ARG A 25 -0.15 3.22 -5.77
C ARG A 25 -1.05 3.49 -4.57
N ASP A 26 -0.76 4.53 -3.81
CA ASP A 26 -1.56 4.94 -2.68
C ASP A 26 -2.31 6.25 -2.94
N HIS A 27 -3.51 6.34 -2.37
CA HIS A 27 -4.32 7.54 -2.35
C HIS A 27 -4.60 7.94 -0.90
N LEU A 28 -4.38 9.22 -0.59
CA LEU A 28 -4.58 9.81 0.72
C LEU A 28 -5.48 11.06 0.57
N PRO A 29 -6.47 11.28 1.44
CA PRO A 29 -7.14 12.58 1.51
C PRO A 29 -6.14 13.70 1.84
N LEU A 30 -6.27 14.86 1.20
CA LEU A 30 -5.49 16.04 1.58
C LEU A 30 -6.00 16.73 2.85
N ARG A 31 -7.23 16.38 3.27
CA ARG A 31 -7.86 16.90 4.47
C ARG A 31 -8.66 15.80 5.15
N PHE A 32 -8.48 15.65 6.45
CA PHE A 32 -9.17 14.65 7.24
C PHE A 32 -9.45 15.17 8.65
N ASP A 33 -10.66 14.95 9.17
CA ASP A 33 -11.11 15.41 10.49
C ASP A 33 -10.80 16.89 10.78
N GLY A 34 -11.05 17.74 9.78
CA GLY A 34 -10.81 19.19 9.87
C GLY A 34 -9.34 19.62 9.82
N ARG A 35 -8.40 18.70 9.58
CA ARG A 35 -6.96 18.97 9.47
C ARG A 35 -6.47 18.77 8.05
N ASP A 36 -5.60 19.66 7.61
CA ASP A 36 -4.88 19.48 6.35
C ASP A 36 -3.69 18.54 6.57
N LEU A 37 -3.49 17.62 5.64
CA LEU A 37 -2.39 16.67 5.63
C LEU A 37 -1.37 17.13 4.59
N ASP A 38 -0.11 17.24 4.99
CA ASP A 38 1.01 17.46 4.06
C ASP A 38 1.69 16.11 3.76
N PRO A 39 1.40 15.50 2.58
CA PRO A 39 1.95 14.22 2.20
C PRO A 39 3.35 14.31 1.58
N SER A 40 4.00 15.48 1.57
CA SER A 40 5.29 15.68 0.90
C SER A 40 6.38 14.69 1.35
N GLY A 41 6.36 14.24 2.61
CA GLY A 41 7.29 13.23 3.14
C GLY A 41 7.12 11.83 2.52
N LEU A 42 5.94 11.50 1.99
CA LEU A 42 5.64 10.19 1.40
C LEU A 42 6.30 9.97 0.01
N VAL A 43 7.14 10.90 -0.46
CA VAL A 43 8.03 10.66 -1.60
C VAL A 43 9.31 9.94 -1.19
N SER A 44 9.63 9.92 0.11
CA SER A 44 10.79 9.19 0.64
C SER A 44 10.54 7.68 0.65
N ILE A 45 11.61 6.92 0.39
CA ILE A 45 11.60 5.46 0.53
C ILE A 45 11.63 5.03 2.00
N ASP A 46 12.11 5.90 2.89
CA ASP A 46 12.29 5.60 4.32
C ASP A 46 11.00 5.83 5.13
N LEU A 47 9.96 6.38 4.50
CA LEU A 47 8.68 6.69 5.17
C LEU A 47 7.54 5.95 4.48
N ASP A 48 7.00 4.94 5.16
CA ASP A 48 5.79 4.25 4.72
C ASP A 48 4.50 5.00 5.13
N MET A 49 3.38 4.60 4.52
CA MET A 49 2.07 5.22 4.74
C MET A 49 1.59 5.13 6.21
N PHE A 50 1.86 4.02 6.89
CA PHE A 50 1.42 3.78 8.26
C PHE A 50 2.21 4.66 9.22
N GLU A 51 3.53 4.71 9.05
CA GLU A 51 4.41 5.57 9.84
C GLU A 51 4.09 7.04 9.62
N PHE A 52 3.86 7.47 8.37
CA PHE A 52 3.43 8.84 8.07
C PHE A 52 2.12 9.19 8.79
N LEU A 53 1.10 8.34 8.68
CA LEU A 53 -0.19 8.57 9.33
C LEU A 53 -0.06 8.64 10.85
N ALA A 54 0.75 7.76 11.44
CA ALA A 54 1.00 7.76 12.89
C ALA A 54 1.76 9.02 13.34
N SER A 55 2.87 9.35 12.69
CA SER A 55 3.83 10.36 13.16
C SER A 55 3.45 11.78 12.73
N ALA A 56 3.09 12.00 11.46
CA ALA A 56 2.85 13.33 10.92
C ALA A 56 1.43 13.84 11.25
N THR A 57 0.48 12.93 11.45
CA THR A 57 -0.94 13.29 11.56
C THR A 57 -1.55 12.98 12.93
N GLY A 58 -0.90 12.12 13.72
CA GLY A 58 -1.44 11.60 14.98
C GLY A 58 -2.63 10.65 14.79
N MET A 59 -2.85 10.15 13.58
CA MET A 59 -3.98 9.29 13.21
C MET A 59 -3.46 7.93 12.74
N PRO A 60 -2.98 7.08 13.66
CA PRO A 60 -2.47 5.77 13.29
C PRO A 60 -3.58 4.89 12.73
N VAL A 61 -3.23 4.11 11.70
CA VAL A 61 -4.08 3.03 11.17
C VAL A 61 -4.27 1.99 12.27
N ARG A 62 -5.52 1.70 12.61
CA ARG A 62 -5.92 0.73 13.66
C ARG A 62 -6.30 -0.62 13.08
N ARG A 63 -6.74 -0.64 11.83
CA ARG A 63 -7.20 -1.82 11.12
C ARG A 63 -6.96 -1.62 9.63
N ALA A 64 -6.56 -2.66 8.93
CA ALA A 64 -6.48 -2.66 7.48
C ALA A 64 -7.28 -3.83 6.92
N GLU A 65 -7.97 -3.59 5.82
CA GLU A 65 -8.53 -4.64 4.97
C GLU A 65 -7.64 -4.76 3.74
N ILE A 66 -7.30 -6.00 3.37
CA ILE A 66 -6.45 -6.28 2.21
C ILE A 66 -7.13 -7.39 1.41
N GLU A 67 -7.49 -7.09 0.18
CA GLU A 67 -7.99 -8.07 -0.79
C GLU A 67 -6.86 -8.43 -1.75
N LEU A 68 -6.58 -9.73 -1.89
CA LEU A 68 -5.51 -10.24 -2.75
C LEU A 68 -6.11 -10.96 -3.96
N ALA A 69 -5.54 -10.71 -5.15
CA ALA A 69 -5.92 -11.40 -6.37
C ALA A 69 -4.68 -11.85 -7.15
N ALA A 70 -4.77 -13.03 -7.78
CA ALA A 70 -3.84 -13.43 -8.82
C ALA A 70 -4.31 -12.83 -10.14
N VAL A 71 -3.42 -12.14 -10.84
CA VAL A 71 -3.74 -11.48 -12.11
C VAL A 71 -2.63 -11.73 -13.12
N LEU A 72 -2.92 -11.44 -14.38
CA LEU A 72 -1.92 -11.44 -15.45
C LEU A 72 -1.51 -9.99 -15.74
N ALA A 73 -0.23 -9.77 -16.04
CA ALA A 73 0.29 -8.45 -16.40
C ALA A 73 -0.43 -7.88 -17.63
N ASP A 74 -0.96 -6.67 -17.47
CA ASP A 74 -1.47 -5.82 -18.55
C ASP A 74 -0.37 -4.85 -19.04
N GLU A 75 -0.73 -3.91 -19.91
CA GLU A 75 0.21 -2.94 -20.48
C GLU A 75 0.84 -2.01 -19.42
N GLU A 76 0.07 -1.59 -18.41
CA GLU A 76 0.58 -0.72 -17.34
C GLU A 76 1.57 -1.50 -16.47
N ALA A 77 1.20 -2.71 -16.04
CA ALA A 77 2.07 -3.58 -15.25
C ALA A 77 3.34 -3.95 -16.02
N THR A 78 3.25 -4.27 -17.32
CA THR A 78 4.41 -4.53 -18.19
C THR A 78 5.35 -3.33 -18.22
N THR A 79 4.81 -2.12 -18.41
CA THR A 79 5.62 -0.90 -18.47
C THR A 79 6.31 -0.60 -17.14
N ARG A 80 5.60 -0.79 -16.01
CA ARG A 80 6.12 -0.47 -14.67
C ARG A 80 7.09 -1.51 -14.14
N LEU A 81 6.82 -2.80 -14.35
CA LEU A 81 7.54 -3.91 -13.73
C LEU A 81 8.55 -4.57 -14.66
N GLY A 82 8.56 -4.23 -15.96
CA GLY A 82 9.49 -4.78 -16.94
C GLY A 82 9.27 -6.27 -17.20
N VAL A 83 8.00 -6.72 -17.17
CA VAL A 83 7.59 -8.10 -17.43
C VAL A 83 6.82 -8.21 -18.74
N ALA A 84 6.79 -9.39 -19.35
CA ALA A 84 5.97 -9.64 -20.52
C ALA A 84 4.47 -9.51 -20.20
N ILE A 85 3.67 -9.10 -21.19
CA ILE A 85 2.20 -9.20 -21.11
C ILE A 85 1.83 -10.64 -20.79
N GLY A 86 0.87 -10.84 -19.87
CA GLY A 86 0.47 -12.18 -19.45
C GLY A 86 1.36 -12.79 -18.36
N HIS A 87 2.41 -12.09 -17.89
CA HIS A 87 3.22 -12.59 -16.78
C HIS A 87 2.37 -12.70 -15.49
N PRO A 88 2.48 -13.79 -14.71
CA PRO A 88 1.73 -13.93 -13.46
C PRO A 88 2.14 -12.87 -12.42
N LEU A 89 1.16 -12.22 -11.82
CA LEU A 89 1.34 -11.21 -10.78
C LEU A 89 0.38 -11.49 -9.61
N VAL A 90 0.69 -10.91 -8.46
CA VAL A 90 -0.26 -10.76 -7.36
C VAL A 90 -0.58 -9.28 -7.20
N THR A 91 -1.86 -8.94 -7.17
CA THR A 91 -2.31 -7.61 -6.76
C THR A 91 -2.91 -7.66 -5.36
N ALA A 92 -2.83 -6.53 -4.66
CA ALA A 92 -3.53 -6.29 -3.41
C ALA A 92 -4.24 -4.94 -3.46
N THR A 93 -5.50 -4.90 -3.05
CA THR A 93 -6.22 -3.65 -2.75
C THR A 93 -6.28 -3.51 -1.25
N GLN A 94 -5.84 -2.38 -0.72
CA GLN A 94 -5.76 -2.13 0.72
C GLN A 94 -6.55 -0.89 1.11
N ILE A 95 -7.28 -0.98 2.22
CA ILE A 95 -7.89 0.17 2.88
C ILE A 95 -7.42 0.20 4.33
N GLY A 96 -6.79 1.30 4.73
CA GLY A 96 -6.41 1.56 6.11
C GLY A 96 -7.48 2.36 6.84
N TYR A 97 -7.89 1.90 8.02
CA TYR A 97 -8.89 2.53 8.87
C TYR A 97 -8.29 3.03 10.18
N GLY A 98 -8.60 4.28 10.53
CA GLY A 98 -8.27 4.91 11.80
C GLY A 98 -9.30 4.65 12.90
N ALA A 99 -9.35 5.55 13.89
CA ALA A 99 -10.36 5.51 14.94
C ALA A 99 -11.78 5.68 14.35
N GLY A 100 -12.77 5.04 14.98
CA GLY A 100 -14.17 5.11 14.52
C GLY A 100 -14.45 4.48 13.15
N GLY A 101 -13.49 3.72 12.59
CA GLY A 101 -13.65 3.07 11.28
C GLY A 101 -13.50 4.00 10.09
N ALA A 102 -12.93 5.19 10.28
CA ALA A 102 -12.74 6.14 9.19
C ALA A 102 -11.57 5.73 8.28
N ALA A 103 -11.78 5.74 6.97
CA ALA A 103 -10.78 5.37 5.98
C ALA A 103 -9.71 6.47 5.84
N LEU A 104 -8.46 6.11 6.08
CA LEU A 104 -7.32 7.01 6.07
C LEU A 104 -6.53 6.97 4.76
N PHE A 105 -6.48 5.82 4.08
CA PHE A 105 -5.86 5.70 2.77
C PHE A 105 -6.43 4.51 1.99
N HIS A 106 -6.21 4.54 0.68
CA HIS A 106 -6.56 3.46 -0.25
C HIS A 106 -5.36 3.12 -1.15
N GLY A 107 -4.86 1.90 -1.04
CA GLY A 107 -3.66 1.42 -1.73
C GLY A 107 -3.95 0.34 -2.77
N HIS A 108 -3.18 0.33 -3.84
CA HIS A 108 -3.06 -0.78 -4.77
C HIS A 108 -1.60 -1.21 -4.84
N ILE A 109 -1.36 -2.50 -4.67
CA ILE A 109 -0.03 -3.10 -4.70
C ILE A 109 -0.04 -4.10 -5.84
N THR A 110 0.98 -4.07 -6.70
CA THR A 110 1.20 -5.08 -7.75
C THR A 110 2.59 -5.67 -7.55
N VAL A 111 2.69 -6.99 -7.46
CA VAL A 111 3.92 -7.71 -7.12
C VAL A 111 4.24 -8.73 -8.19
N ARG A 112 5.52 -8.76 -8.59
CA ARG A 112 6.09 -9.81 -9.44
C ARG A 112 6.32 -11.09 -8.66
N THR A 113 5.69 -12.17 -9.10
CA THR A 113 5.79 -13.47 -8.42
C THR A 113 7.12 -14.19 -8.65
N ASP A 114 7.90 -13.77 -9.66
CA ASP A 114 9.23 -14.30 -9.93
C ASP A 114 10.35 -13.63 -9.10
N VAL A 115 10.04 -12.53 -8.40
CA VAL A 115 10.99 -11.79 -7.54
C VAL A 115 10.59 -11.83 -6.07
N LEU A 116 9.30 -11.71 -5.77
CA LEU A 116 8.78 -11.62 -4.41
C LEU A 116 7.75 -12.71 -4.13
N THR A 117 7.77 -13.20 -2.89
CA THR A 117 6.76 -14.11 -2.35
C THR A 117 6.04 -13.45 -1.19
N LEU A 118 4.72 -13.36 -1.27
CA LEU A 118 3.89 -12.93 -0.15
C LEU A 118 3.62 -14.11 0.78
N ARG A 119 3.96 -13.99 2.07
CA ARG A 119 3.69 -15.00 3.08
C ARG A 119 2.84 -14.40 4.20
N ILE A 120 1.69 -15.01 4.47
CA ILE A 120 0.81 -14.64 5.59
C ILE A 120 0.96 -15.69 6.68
N SER A 121 1.41 -15.27 7.86
CA SER A 121 1.41 -16.10 9.06
C SER A 121 0.33 -15.60 9.99
N ARG A 122 -0.52 -16.52 10.47
CA ARG A 122 -1.46 -16.22 11.54
C ARG A 122 -0.79 -16.52 12.88
N GLY A 123 -0.74 -15.53 13.77
CA GLY A 123 -0.29 -15.77 15.14
C GLY A 123 -1.24 -16.72 15.88
N GLY A 124 -0.71 -17.80 16.44
CA GLY A 124 -1.29 -18.46 17.62
C GLY A 124 -0.78 -17.74 18.88
N GLU A 125 -1.39 -17.99 20.05
CA GLU A 125 -0.89 -17.46 21.32
C GLU A 125 0.62 -17.73 21.47
N PRO A 126 1.39 -16.78 22.05
CA PRO A 126 2.78 -17.07 22.39
C PRO A 126 2.82 -18.28 23.33
N GLU A 127 3.51 -19.34 22.92
CA GLU A 127 3.76 -20.48 23.79
C GLU A 127 4.54 -19.94 25.01
N PRO A 128 4.06 -20.16 26.25
CA PRO A 128 4.79 -19.71 27.42
C PRO A 128 6.17 -20.37 27.41
N ALA A 129 7.22 -19.55 27.52
CA ALA A 129 8.59 -20.04 27.63
C ALA A 129 8.66 -21.09 28.75
N ARG A 130 9.10 -22.31 28.40
CA ARG A 130 9.43 -23.36 29.37
C ARG A 130 10.75 -23.08 30.06
#